data_AF-A0AAN8V8Q7-F1
#
_entry.id   AF-A0AAN8V8Q7-F1
#
_cell.length_a   1.000
_cell.length_b   1.000
_cell.length_c   1.000
_cell.angle_alpha   90.00
_cell.angle_beta   90.00
_cell.angle_gamma   90.00
#
_symmetry.space_group_name_H-M   'P 1'
#
loop_
_entity.id
_entity.type
_entity.pdbx_description
1 polymer ?
#
loop_
_entity_poly.entity_id
_entity_poly.type
_entity_poly.pdbx_seq_one_letter_code
_entity_poly.pdbx_strand_id
1 'polypeptide(L)'
;MVDEITFPRQITTTRPLSLMGHGITDIEIHFLQIKFTAIGVYLEPEVAAHLQKWKGKAGTPREKVLRVVVIKEIKGSQYGVQLESAVRDRLAADDKYEQEEEEALEKVVEFFQSKYFKKNSVITYTFPASSNTVEIAFSTEGKDDSKITVENANVAEMIKKWYLGGTRGVSATTIACLANNLAAELSK
;
A
#
# COMPACT_ATOMS: atom_id res chain seq x y z
N MET A 1 -13.87 10.85 3.24
CA MET A 1 -14.15 9.90 4.32
C MET A 1 -14.40 8.55 3.66
N VAL A 2 -13.79 7.47 4.15
CA VAL A 2 -13.96 6.12 3.62
C VAL A 2 -14.33 5.22 4.79
N ASP A 3 -15.55 4.69 4.78
CA ASP A 3 -16.06 3.85 5.88
C ASP A 3 -15.87 4.50 7.27
N GLU A 4 -16.31 5.75 7.42
CA GLU A 4 -16.14 6.58 8.63
C GLU A 4 -14.68 6.94 8.98
N ILE A 5 -13.68 6.36 8.29
CA ILE A 5 -12.28 6.72 8.43
C ILE A 5 -12.00 8.02 7.66
N THR A 6 -11.43 8.99 8.37
CA THR A 6 -10.96 10.24 7.77
C THR A 6 -9.48 10.11 7.41
N PHE A 7 -9.20 10.36 6.13
CA PHE A 7 -7.83 10.50 5.62
C PHE A 7 -7.52 11.98 5.47
N PRO A 8 -6.36 12.46 5.95
CA PRO A 8 -5.94 13.83 5.70
C PRO A 8 -5.82 14.07 4.19
N ARG A 9 -6.12 15.28 3.73
CA ARG A 9 -6.01 15.62 2.30
C ARG A 9 -4.55 15.65 1.82
N GLN A 10 -3.64 15.94 2.74
CA GLN A 10 -2.22 16.01 2.48
C GLN A 10 -1.46 15.48 3.71
N ILE A 11 -0.35 14.79 3.46
CA ILE A 11 0.62 14.40 4.47
C ILE A 11 1.99 14.94 4.07
N THR A 12 2.86 15.16 5.04
CA THR A 12 4.22 15.62 4.79
C THR A 12 5.18 14.54 5.26
N THR A 13 5.97 14.01 4.33
CA THR A 13 7.15 13.19 4.63
C THR A 13 8.39 14.05 4.39
N THR A 14 9.12 13.83 3.29
CA THR A 14 10.13 14.79 2.80
C THR A 14 9.49 15.93 2.02
N ARG A 15 8.33 15.68 1.41
CA ARG A 15 7.55 16.61 0.59
C ARG A 15 6.06 16.49 0.92
N PRO A 16 5.26 17.52 0.59
CA PRO A 16 3.81 17.41 0.68
C PRO A 16 3.29 16.41 -0.35
N LEU A 17 2.57 15.39 0.11
CA LEU A 17 1.89 14.38 -0.70
C LEU A 17 0.38 14.52 -0.54
N SER A 18 -0.35 14.62 -1.66
CA SER A 18 -1.80 14.75 -1.65
C SER A 18 -2.47 13.39 -1.78
N LEU A 19 -3.63 13.24 -1.12
CA LEU A 19 -4.47 12.06 -1.24
C LEU A 19 -5.03 11.97 -2.67
N MET A 20 -4.52 11.03 -3.46
CA MET A 20 -4.89 10.83 -4.87
C MET A 20 -5.81 9.64 -5.08
N GLY A 21 -5.91 8.72 -4.14
CA GLY A 21 -6.82 7.58 -4.24
C GLY A 21 -7.20 7.07 -2.87
N HIS A 22 -8.38 6.48 -2.76
CA HIS A 22 -8.81 5.84 -1.53
C HIS A 22 -9.81 4.72 -1.79
N GLY A 23 -9.91 3.76 -0.89
CA GLY A 23 -10.82 2.62 -1.03
C GLY A 23 -10.79 1.71 0.18
N ILE A 24 -11.29 0.50 0.03
CA ILE A 24 -11.37 -0.50 1.09
C ILE A 24 -10.88 -1.86 0.63
N THR A 25 -10.53 -2.72 1.58
CA THR A 25 -10.52 -4.18 1.38
C THR A 25 -11.73 -4.77 2.08
N ASP A 26 -12.36 -5.73 1.43
CA ASP A 26 -13.57 -6.38 1.90
C ASP A 26 -13.68 -7.81 1.37
N ILE A 27 -14.54 -8.59 2.02
CA ILE A 27 -14.96 -9.92 1.55
C ILE A 27 -16.48 -9.95 1.57
N GLU A 28 -17.07 -10.45 0.50
CA GLU A 28 -18.50 -10.73 0.41
C GLU A 28 -18.77 -12.19 0.76
N ILE A 29 -19.64 -12.41 1.75
CA ILE A 29 -20.13 -13.74 2.12
C ILE A 29 -21.65 -13.72 1.91
N HIS A 30 -22.10 -14.34 0.82
CA HIS A 30 -23.49 -14.31 0.37
C HIS A 30 -24.00 -12.88 0.13
N PHE A 31 -24.72 -12.30 1.09
CA PHE A 31 -25.28 -10.94 1.03
C PHE A 31 -24.59 -9.98 2.02
N LEU A 32 -23.63 -10.46 2.81
CA LEU A 32 -22.92 -9.67 3.81
C LEU A 32 -21.56 -9.22 3.27
N GLN A 33 -21.32 -7.91 3.29
CA GLN A 33 -20.02 -7.31 3.00
C GLN A 33 -19.28 -7.06 4.32
N ILE A 34 -18.12 -7.69 4.48
CA ILE A 34 -17.25 -7.51 5.65
C ILE A 34 -16.04 -6.68 5.21
N LYS A 35 -15.94 -5.45 5.71
CA LYS A 35 -14.83 -4.53 5.40
C LYS A 35 -13.70 -4.72 6.39
N PHE A 36 -12.48 -4.87 5.90
CA PHE A 36 -11.30 -5.14 6.72
C PHE A 36 -10.44 -3.89 6.92
N THR A 37 -10.12 -3.17 5.85
CA THR A 37 -9.28 -1.98 5.92
C THR A 37 -9.79 -0.87 5.01
N ALA A 38 -9.52 0.37 5.40
CA ALA A 38 -9.59 1.53 4.52
C ALA A 38 -8.18 1.90 4.06
N ILE A 39 -8.02 2.27 2.79
CA ILE A 39 -6.73 2.59 2.17
C ILE A 39 -6.78 4.02 1.66
N GLY A 40 -5.72 4.78 1.91
CA GLY A 40 -5.44 6.07 1.29
C GLY A 40 -4.10 6.04 0.57
N VAL A 41 -4.08 6.50 -0.68
CA VAL A 41 -2.91 6.58 -1.56
C VAL A 41 -2.50 8.04 -1.70
N TYR A 42 -1.28 8.35 -1.30
CA TYR A 42 -0.72 9.69 -1.34
C TYR A 42 0.42 9.75 -2.35
N LEU A 43 0.34 10.74 -3.23
CA LEU A 43 1.33 10.99 -4.29
C LEU A 43 1.68 12.47 -4.32
N GLU A 44 2.84 12.80 -4.89
CA GLU A 44 3.23 14.19 -5.10
C GLU A 44 2.21 14.92 -6.01
N PRO A 45 1.80 16.17 -5.68
CA PRO A 45 0.79 16.92 -6.44
C PRO A 45 1.12 17.08 -7.93
N GLU A 46 2.41 17.15 -8.27
CA GLU A 46 2.88 17.32 -9.65
C GLU A 46 2.81 16.03 -10.49
N VAL A 47 2.20 14.95 -9.98
CA VAL A 47 2.12 13.68 -10.71
C VAL A 47 1.46 13.86 -12.08
N ALA A 48 0.50 14.77 -12.22
CA ALA A 48 -0.23 15.03 -13.46
C ALA A 48 0.64 15.65 -14.56
N ALA A 49 1.42 16.69 -14.23
CA ALA A 49 2.38 17.30 -15.16
C ALA A 49 3.39 16.29 -15.70
N HIS A 50 3.72 15.28 -14.88
CA HIS A 50 4.64 14.20 -15.24
C HIS A 50 3.94 13.12 -16.07
N LEU A 51 2.72 12.72 -15.71
CA LEU A 51 1.96 11.73 -16.47
C LEU A 51 1.59 12.24 -17.87
N GLN A 52 1.31 13.54 -18.04
CA GLN A 52 1.11 14.13 -19.38
C GLN A 52 2.36 14.02 -20.25
N LYS A 53 3.54 14.30 -19.68
CA LYS A 53 4.83 14.17 -20.37
C LYS A 53 5.19 12.72 -20.70
N TRP A 54 4.58 11.75 -20.02
CA TRP A 54 4.88 10.32 -20.13
C TRP A 54 3.67 9.50 -20.58
N LYS A 55 2.74 10.08 -21.36
CA LYS A 55 1.59 9.36 -21.94
C LYS A 55 2.08 8.15 -22.75
N GLY A 56 2.06 6.95 -22.13
CA GLY A 56 2.56 5.70 -22.70
C GLY A 56 3.95 5.21 -22.23
N LYS A 57 4.58 5.83 -21.22
CA LYS A 57 5.86 5.35 -20.64
C LYS A 57 5.81 5.33 -19.11
N ALA A 58 6.66 4.51 -18.47
CA ALA A 58 6.75 4.43 -17.01
C ALA A 58 7.15 5.79 -16.42
N GLY A 59 6.28 6.37 -15.57
CA GLY A 59 6.50 7.69 -14.98
C GLY A 59 7.75 7.76 -14.09
N THR A 60 8.28 8.97 -13.90
CA THR A 60 9.46 9.24 -13.06
C THR A 60 9.28 8.71 -11.62
N PRO A 61 10.33 8.12 -11.00
CA PRO A 61 10.29 7.72 -9.59
C PRO A 61 9.95 8.94 -8.72
N ARG A 62 8.87 8.83 -7.96
CA ARG A 62 8.41 9.83 -7.00
C ARG A 62 7.95 9.11 -5.74
N GLU A 63 7.97 9.85 -4.64
CA GLU A 63 7.63 9.30 -3.34
C GLU A 63 6.14 8.93 -3.33
N LYS A 64 5.83 7.75 -2.79
CA LYS A 64 4.46 7.25 -2.66
C LYS A 64 4.25 6.79 -1.24
N VAL A 65 3.11 7.14 -0.67
CA VAL A 65 2.72 6.66 0.66
C VAL A 65 1.36 5.99 0.57
N LEU A 66 1.27 4.78 1.12
CA LEU A 66 0.00 4.10 1.35
C LEU A 66 -0.28 4.12 2.84
N ARG A 67 -1.46 4.61 3.21
CA ARG A 67 -1.96 4.57 4.59
C ARG A 67 -3.13 3.60 4.65
N VAL A 68 -2.98 2.52 5.40
CA VAL A 68 -3.99 1.47 5.58
C VAL A 68 -4.48 1.54 7.02
N VAL A 69 -5.78 1.73 7.19
CA VAL A 69 -6.42 1.85 8.51
C VAL A 69 -7.33 0.64 8.72
N VAL A 70 -7.18 -0.01 9.87
CA VAL A 70 -7.91 -1.24 10.19
C VAL A 70 -9.35 -0.90 10.62
N ILE A 71 -10.32 -1.47 9.91
CA ILE A 71 -11.75 -1.36 10.21
C ILE A 71 -12.18 -2.53 11.09
N LYS A 72 -11.82 -3.76 10.68
CA LYS A 72 -12.12 -5.01 11.39
C LYS A 72 -10.86 -5.56 12.03
N GLU A 73 -10.95 -5.87 13.31
CA GLU A 73 -9.81 -6.44 14.03
C GLU A 73 -9.40 -7.80 13.48
N ILE A 74 -8.09 -7.97 13.30
CA ILE A 74 -7.49 -9.21 12.80
C ILE A 74 -6.14 -9.44 13.47
N LYS A 75 -5.67 -10.70 13.44
CA LYS A 75 -4.29 -10.98 13.81
C LYS A 75 -3.39 -10.46 12.69
N GLY A 76 -2.26 -9.83 13.05
CA GLY A 76 -1.30 -9.37 12.05
C GLY A 76 -0.74 -10.51 11.20
N SER A 77 -0.70 -11.74 11.71
CA SER A 77 -0.38 -12.94 10.92
C SER A 77 -1.35 -13.18 9.76
N GLN A 78 -2.65 -12.89 9.90
CA GLN A 78 -3.61 -13.05 8.81
C GLN A 78 -3.36 -12.05 7.68
N TYR A 79 -2.95 -10.83 8.04
CA TYR A 79 -2.54 -9.82 7.07
C TYR A 79 -1.18 -10.16 6.43
N GLY A 80 -0.23 -10.62 7.25
CA GLY A 80 1.10 -11.05 6.81
C GLY A 80 1.05 -12.16 5.77
N VAL A 81 0.25 -13.20 5.99
CA VAL A 81 0.07 -14.32 5.04
C VAL A 81 -0.54 -13.86 3.71
N GLN A 82 -1.49 -12.91 3.74
CA GLN A 82 -2.05 -12.36 2.51
C GLN A 82 -1.01 -11.58 1.69
N LEU A 83 -0.20 -10.76 2.37
CA LEU A 83 0.91 -10.05 1.75
C LEU A 83 1.94 -11.03 1.20
N GLU A 84 2.33 -12.03 1.99
CA GLU A 84 3.31 -13.06 1.64
C GLU A 84 2.90 -13.81 0.37
N SER A 85 1.70 -14.38 0.35
CA SER A 85 1.20 -15.12 -0.82
C SER A 85 1.20 -14.22 -2.05
N ALA A 86 0.68 -13.00 -1.93
CA ALA A 86 0.64 -12.07 -3.04
C ALA A 86 2.04 -11.70 -3.58
N VAL A 87 3.01 -11.46 -2.69
CA VAL A 87 4.36 -11.08 -3.08
C VAL A 87 5.10 -12.27 -3.67
N ARG A 88 5.07 -13.43 -3.00
CA ARG A 88 5.71 -14.68 -3.45
C ARG A 88 5.19 -15.09 -4.83
N ASP A 89 3.88 -15.12 -5.03
CA ASP A 89 3.29 -15.55 -6.31
C ASP A 89 3.73 -14.63 -7.46
N ARG A 90 3.90 -13.32 -7.19
CA ARG A 90 4.39 -12.37 -8.19
C ARG A 90 5.89 -12.52 -8.46
N LEU A 91 6.70 -12.75 -7.43
CA LEU A 91 8.14 -12.98 -7.57
C LEU A 91 8.41 -14.27 -8.34
N ALA A 92 7.71 -15.35 -7.99
CA ALA A 92 7.82 -16.63 -8.68
C ALA A 92 7.39 -16.54 -10.14
N ALA A 93 6.31 -15.80 -10.44
CA ALA A 93 5.87 -15.58 -11.82
C ALA A 93 6.89 -14.81 -12.69
N ASP A 94 7.72 -13.98 -12.05
CA ASP A 94 8.77 -13.20 -12.72
C ASP A 94 10.15 -13.88 -12.66
N ASP A 95 10.25 -15.12 -12.12
CA ASP A 95 11.49 -15.88 -11.89
C ASP A 95 12.52 -15.10 -11.04
N LYS A 96 12.04 -14.50 -9.95
CA LYS A 96 12.80 -13.62 -9.04
C LYS A 96 12.62 -14.00 -7.57
N TYR A 97 12.28 -15.26 -7.27
CA TYR A 97 12.07 -15.71 -5.89
C TYR A 97 13.21 -16.64 -5.48
N GLU A 98 14.35 -16.02 -5.16
CA GLU A 98 15.53 -16.69 -4.64
C GLU A 98 15.62 -16.52 -3.12
N GLN A 99 16.69 -17.06 -2.53
CA GLN A 99 16.92 -17.01 -1.08
C GLN A 99 16.88 -15.57 -0.51
N GLU A 100 17.45 -14.58 -1.21
CA GLU A 100 17.46 -13.18 -0.74
C GLU A 100 16.05 -12.58 -0.67
N GLU A 101 15.19 -12.88 -1.64
CA GLU A 101 13.78 -12.45 -1.62
C GLU A 101 12.96 -13.18 -0.58
N GLU A 102 13.20 -14.49 -0.40
CA GLU A 102 12.55 -15.30 0.63
C GLU A 102 12.85 -14.76 2.03
N GLU A 103 14.14 -14.55 2.36
CA GLU A 103 14.57 -14.00 3.65
C GLU A 103 14.03 -12.58 3.89
N ALA A 104 13.98 -11.74 2.84
CA ALA A 104 13.43 -10.40 2.95
C ALA A 104 11.91 -10.42 3.16
N LEU A 105 11.19 -11.32 2.50
CA LEU A 105 9.75 -11.49 2.66
C LEU A 105 9.40 -12.05 4.04
N GLU A 106 10.17 -13.02 4.53
CA GLU A 106 9.99 -13.61 5.86
C GLU A 106 10.08 -12.55 6.96
N LYS A 107 11.07 -11.64 6.91
CA LYS A 107 11.17 -10.51 7.84
C LYS A 107 9.92 -9.61 7.84
N VAL A 108 9.29 -9.42 6.69
CA VAL A 108 8.02 -8.65 6.59
C VAL A 108 6.88 -9.42 7.26
N VAL A 109 6.81 -10.74 7.06
CA VAL A 109 5.79 -11.59 7.67
C VAL A 109 5.95 -11.63 9.19
N GLU A 110 7.17 -11.85 9.70
CA GLU A 110 7.50 -11.83 11.12
C GLU A 110 7.12 -10.50 11.78
N PHE A 111 7.42 -9.38 11.08
CA PHE A 111 7.03 -8.05 11.53
C PHE A 111 5.52 -7.97 11.76
N PHE A 112 4.68 -8.52 10.89
CA PHE A 112 3.24 -8.51 11.07
C PHE A 112 2.74 -9.59 12.04
N GLN A 113 3.38 -10.75 12.09
CA GLN A 113 2.97 -11.87 12.94
C GLN A 113 3.01 -11.52 14.44
N SER A 114 3.97 -10.69 14.84
CA SER A 114 4.10 -10.17 16.21
C SER A 114 3.03 -9.14 16.62
N LYS A 115 2.13 -8.73 15.69
CA LYS A 115 1.18 -7.63 15.88
C LYS A 115 -0.27 -8.10 15.94
N TYR A 116 -1.07 -7.32 16.67
CA TYR A 116 -2.53 -7.45 16.69
C TYR A 116 -3.13 -6.16 16.16
N PHE A 117 -3.94 -6.26 15.12
CA PHE A 117 -4.52 -5.11 14.43
C PHE A 117 -5.85 -4.79 15.07
N LYS A 118 -5.84 -3.83 16.00
CA LYS A 118 -7.05 -3.31 16.62
C LYS A 118 -7.78 -2.42 15.62
N LYS A 119 -9.05 -2.12 15.91
CA LYS A 119 -9.77 -1.08 15.18
C LYS A 119 -8.97 0.23 15.25
N ASN A 120 -8.85 0.92 14.12
CA ASN A 120 -8.06 2.14 13.95
C ASN A 120 -6.53 1.98 14.03
N SER A 121 -5.98 0.77 14.13
CA SER A 121 -4.55 0.57 13.88
C SER A 121 -4.20 1.05 12.46
N VAL A 122 -3.02 1.64 12.30
CA VAL A 122 -2.56 2.24 11.04
C VAL A 122 -1.29 1.55 10.58
N ILE A 123 -1.28 1.10 9.32
CA ILE A 123 -0.09 0.62 8.62
C ILE A 123 0.25 1.67 7.57
N THR A 124 1.49 2.13 7.56
CA THR A 124 1.98 3.09 6.58
C THR A 124 3.09 2.44 5.77
N TYR A 125 2.95 2.42 4.45
CA TYR A 125 4.00 2.04 3.52
C TYR A 125 4.53 3.28 2.84
N THR A 126 5.80 3.59 3.04
CA THR A 126 6.49 4.69 2.37
C THR A 126 7.45 4.11 1.35
N PHE A 127 7.28 4.50 0.09
CA PHE A 127 8.15 4.15 -1.03
C PHE A 127 8.93 5.41 -1.42
N PRO A 128 10.20 5.54 -0.99
CA PRO A 128 11.02 6.70 -1.32
C PRO A 128 11.25 6.82 -2.84
N ALA A 129 11.42 8.04 -3.33
CA ALA A 129 11.74 8.26 -4.75
C ALA A 129 13.19 7.86 -5.10
N SER A 130 14.09 7.93 -4.12
CA SER A 130 15.54 7.76 -4.28
C SER A 130 16.04 6.33 -4.10
N SER A 131 15.19 5.43 -3.62
CA SER A 131 15.56 4.04 -3.34
C SER A 131 14.46 3.07 -3.79
N ASN A 132 14.85 1.85 -4.14
CA ASN A 132 13.90 0.76 -4.41
C ASN A 132 13.53 0.02 -3.12
N THR A 133 13.34 0.75 -2.02
CA THR A 133 13.01 0.18 -0.72
C THR A 133 11.58 0.52 -0.32
N VAL A 134 11.06 -0.17 0.70
CA VAL A 134 9.81 0.21 1.34
C VAL A 134 9.99 0.26 2.84
N GLU A 135 9.57 1.37 3.43
CA GLU A 135 9.49 1.51 4.88
C GLU A 135 8.06 1.20 5.32
N ILE A 136 7.92 0.25 6.24
CA ILE A 136 6.64 -0.19 6.77
C ILE A 136 6.58 0.25 8.23
N ALA A 137 5.65 1.14 8.56
CA ALA A 137 5.36 1.55 9.92
C ALA A 137 4.00 1.00 10.37
N PHE A 138 3.90 0.62 11.63
CA PHE A 138 2.68 0.19 12.28
C PHE A 138 2.47 1.00 13.56
N SER A 139 1.29 1.59 13.69
CA SER A 139 0.86 2.36 14.85
C SER A 139 -0.46 1.80 15.37
N THR A 140 -0.59 1.68 16.68
CA THR A 140 -1.82 1.23 17.33
C THR A 140 -1.97 1.87 18.70
N GLU A 141 -3.21 2.10 19.12
CA GLU A 141 -3.49 2.69 20.42
C GLU A 141 -2.88 1.88 21.58
N GLY A 142 -2.17 2.59 22.46
CA GLY A 142 -1.57 2.05 23.68
C GLY A 142 -0.26 1.30 23.48
N LYS A 143 0.39 1.43 22.31
CA LYS A 143 1.74 0.89 22.05
C LYS A 143 2.58 1.89 21.28
N ASP A 144 3.90 1.77 21.41
CA ASP A 144 4.84 2.53 20.60
C ASP A 144 4.79 2.11 19.13
N ASP A 145 5.03 3.08 18.26
CA ASP A 145 5.11 2.85 16.82
C ASP A 145 6.27 1.90 16.50
N SER A 146 6.02 0.93 15.61
CA SER A 146 7.02 -0.02 15.14
C SER A 146 7.30 0.22 13.66
N LYS A 147 8.56 0.12 13.24
CA LYS A 147 8.96 0.30 11.85
C LYS A 147 9.93 -0.79 11.39
N ILE A 148 9.86 -1.17 10.13
CA ILE A 148 10.85 -2.00 9.43
C ILE A 148 11.12 -1.40 8.05
N THR A 149 12.36 -1.52 7.58
CA THR A 149 12.74 -1.15 6.22
C THR A 149 13.08 -2.40 5.43
N VAL A 150 12.47 -2.56 4.26
CA VAL A 150 12.71 -3.68 3.35
C VAL A 150 13.61 -3.17 2.23
N GLU A 151 14.85 -3.67 2.20
CA GLU A 151 15.87 -3.21 1.27
C GLU A 151 15.90 -3.99 -0.06
N ASN A 152 15.35 -5.21 -0.07
CA ASN A 152 15.26 -6.00 -1.30
C ASN A 152 14.30 -5.33 -2.30
N ALA A 153 14.84 -4.94 -3.45
CA ALA A 153 14.14 -4.17 -4.47
C ALA A 153 12.97 -4.94 -5.10
N ASN A 154 13.13 -6.25 -5.31
CA ASN A 154 12.10 -7.09 -5.89
C ASN A 154 10.91 -7.21 -4.93
N VAL A 155 11.15 -7.48 -3.64
CA VAL A 155 10.12 -7.55 -2.60
C VAL A 155 9.41 -6.20 -2.45
N ALA A 156 10.15 -5.09 -2.37
CA ALA A 156 9.58 -3.75 -2.27
C ALA A 156 8.70 -3.40 -3.47
N GLU A 157 9.13 -3.77 -4.69
CA GLU A 157 8.34 -3.59 -5.90
C GLU A 157 7.05 -4.43 -5.88
N MET A 158 7.12 -5.67 -5.43
CA MET A 158 5.94 -6.54 -5.36
C MET A 158 4.95 -6.13 -4.28
N ILE A 159 5.40 -5.61 -3.13
CA ILE A 159 4.53 -5.00 -2.11
C ILE A 159 3.82 -3.76 -2.70
N LYS A 160 4.54 -2.93 -3.45
CA LYS A 160 3.94 -1.80 -4.17
C LYS A 160 2.89 -2.26 -5.18
N LYS A 161 3.18 -3.29 -5.97
CA LYS A 161 2.24 -3.88 -6.95
C LYS A 161 1.07 -4.60 -6.28
N TRP A 162 1.20 -5.07 -5.05
CA TRP A 162 0.09 -5.65 -4.31
C TRP A 162 -1.03 -4.64 -4.08
N TYR A 163 -0.69 -3.37 -3.83
CA TYR A 163 -1.68 -2.28 -3.72
C TYR A 163 -1.96 -1.57 -5.03
N LEU A 164 -0.93 -1.25 -5.81
CA LEU A 164 -0.99 -0.37 -6.98
C LEU A 164 -0.84 -1.11 -8.32
N GLY A 165 -1.01 -2.44 -8.33
CA GLY A 165 -0.82 -3.29 -9.51
C GLY A 165 -2.01 -3.36 -10.47
N GLY A 166 -2.87 -2.34 -10.51
CA GLY A 166 -4.02 -2.31 -11.41
C GLY A 166 -5.03 -3.40 -11.10
N THR A 167 -5.36 -4.24 -12.09
CA THR A 167 -6.35 -5.32 -11.97
C THR A 167 -5.99 -6.40 -10.94
N ARG A 168 -4.70 -6.52 -10.60
CA ARG A 168 -4.22 -7.44 -9.54
C ARG A 168 -4.03 -6.73 -8.19
N GLY A 169 -4.50 -5.50 -8.04
CA GLY A 169 -4.43 -4.78 -6.77
C GLY A 169 -5.38 -5.39 -5.73
N VAL A 170 -4.98 -5.37 -4.45
CA VAL A 170 -5.77 -5.91 -3.33
C VAL A 170 -7.09 -5.17 -3.11
N SER A 171 -7.21 -3.93 -3.60
CA SER A 171 -8.41 -3.11 -3.48
C SER A 171 -8.80 -2.53 -4.83
N ALA A 172 -9.82 -3.13 -5.46
CA ALA A 172 -10.38 -2.64 -6.72
C ALA A 172 -10.94 -1.21 -6.59
N THR A 173 -11.57 -0.89 -5.46
CA THR A 173 -12.11 0.45 -5.17
C THR A 173 -11.01 1.50 -5.09
N THR A 174 -9.87 1.17 -4.47
CA THR A 174 -8.71 2.06 -4.42
C THR A 174 -8.13 2.33 -5.80
N ILE A 175 -7.97 1.28 -6.62
CA ILE A 175 -7.45 1.39 -7.99
C ILE A 175 -8.37 2.23 -8.87
N ALA A 176 -9.69 2.00 -8.81
CA ALA A 176 -10.67 2.77 -9.58
C ALA A 176 -10.67 4.25 -9.17
N CYS A 177 -10.66 4.55 -7.86
CA CYS A 177 -10.59 5.90 -7.35
C CYS A 177 -9.31 6.62 -7.80
N LEU A 178 -8.17 5.94 -7.68
CA LEU A 178 -6.89 6.48 -8.13
C LEU A 178 -6.90 6.77 -9.64
N ALA A 179 -7.38 5.83 -10.46
CA ALA A 179 -7.46 6.02 -11.91
C ALA A 179 -8.34 7.21 -12.29
N ASN A 180 -9.51 7.36 -11.67
CA ASN A 180 -10.42 8.48 -11.93
C ASN A 180 -9.81 9.83 -11.55
N ASN A 181 -9.17 9.91 -10.38
CA ASN A 181 -8.54 11.16 -9.92
C ASN A 181 -7.33 11.53 -10.80
N LEU A 182 -6.51 10.54 -11.19
CA LEU A 182 -5.41 10.78 -12.13
C LEU A 182 -5.93 11.23 -13.50
N ALA A 183 -7.02 10.64 -14.01
CA ALA A 183 -7.64 11.07 -15.26
C ALA A 183 -8.16 12.51 -15.18
N ALA A 184 -8.80 12.89 -14.06
CA ALA A 184 -9.27 14.25 -13.83
C ALA A 184 -8.11 15.25 -13.78
N GLU A 185 -7.02 14.94 -13.05
CA GLU A 185 -5.84 15.80 -13.01
C GLU A 185 -5.14 15.91 -14.38
N LEU A 186 -5.16 14.85 -15.18
CA LEU A 186 -4.61 14.85 -16.54
C LEU A 186 -5.45 15.63 -17.55
N SER A 187 -6.72 15.89 -17.25
CA SER A 187 -7.66 16.63 -18.10
C SER A 187 -7.72 18.14 -17.85
N LYS A 188 -7.04 18.61 -16.79
CA LYS A 188 -6.84 20.03 -16.51
C LYS A 188 -5.73 20.60 -17.37
#